data_AF-A0A938RMU6-F1
#
_entry.id   AF-A0A938RMU6-F1
#
_cell.length_a   1.000
_cell.length_b   1.000
_cell.length_c   1.000
_cell.angle_alpha   90.00
_cell.angle_beta   90.00
_cell.angle_gamma   90.00
#
_symmetry.space_group_name_H-M   'P 1'
#
loop_
_entity.id
_entity.type
_entity.pdbx_description
1 polymer ?
#
loop_
_entity_poly.entity_id
_entity_poly.type
_entity_poly.pdbx_seq_one_letter_code
_entity_poly.pdbx_strand_id
1 'polypeptide(L)' 'MDAGSFTRVLVTIAVFAAYVLFEPLGFVISSALVVTALTFYYGNRNIIIALLVVIGAPLAIFFLFTHALHVSLPQAPWF' A
#
# COMPACT_ATOMS: atom_id res chain seq x y z
N MET A 1 10.55 -1.69 -25.96
CA MET A 1 9.88 -1.28 -24.70
C MET A 1 9.52 0.18 -24.84
N ASP A 2 8.25 0.54 -24.70
CA ASP A 2 7.81 1.93 -24.80
C ASP A 2 8.35 2.72 -23.61
N ALA A 3 9.01 3.86 -23.86
CA ALA A 3 9.65 4.67 -22.82
C ALA A 3 8.67 5.05 -21.70
N GLY A 4 7.40 5.32 -22.03
CA GLY A 4 6.36 5.62 -21.03
C GLY A 4 6.00 4.44 -20.12
N SER A 5 6.06 3.21 -20.63
CA SER A 5 5.81 2.01 -19.82
C SER A 5 6.98 1.74 -18.87
N PHE A 6 8.20 1.93 -19.35
CA PHE A 6 9.40 1.81 -18.52
C PHE A 6 9.41 2.84 -17.37
N THR A 7 9.04 4.09 -17.64
CA THR A 7 8.91 5.13 -16.60
C THR A 7 7.88 4.75 -15.53
N ARG A 8 6.73 4.18 -15.91
CA ARG A 8 5.72 3.73 -14.93
C ARG A 8 6.25 2.64 -14.00
N VAL A 9 7.02 1.70 -14.53
CA VAL A 9 7.65 0.65 -13.72
C VAL A 9 8.66 1.27 -12.75
N LEU A 10 9.51 2.17 -13.22
CA LEU A 10 10.48 2.87 -12.36
C LEU A 10 9.81 3.66 -11.25
N VAL A 11 8.72 4.39 -11.54
CA VAL A 11 7.96 5.13 -10.53
C VAL A 11 7.39 4.18 -9.49
N THR A 12 6.80 3.06 -9.89
CA THR A 12 6.24 2.08 -8.96
C THR A 12 7.32 1.46 -8.07
N ILE A 13 8.48 1.12 -8.64
CA ILE A 13 9.64 0.66 -7.86
C ILE A 13 10.08 1.72 -6.86
N ALA A 14 10.15 2.99 -7.28
CA ALA A 14 10.52 4.09 -6.39
C ALA A 14 9.52 4.29 -5.25
N VAL A 15 8.22 4.17 -5.50
CA VAL A 15 7.17 4.22 -4.47
C VAL A 15 7.33 3.07 -3.47
N PHE A 16 7.61 1.86 -3.95
CA PHE A 16 7.89 0.73 -3.06
C PHE A 16 9.19 0.91 -2.26
N ALA A 17 10.23 1.48 -2.85
CA ALA A 17 11.46 1.80 -2.11
C ALA A 17 11.19 2.86 -1.02
N ALA A 18 10.35 3.86 -1.31
CA ALA A 18 9.94 4.87 -0.36
C ALA A 18 9.08 4.31 0.79
N TYR A 19 8.51 3.11 0.66
CA TYR A 19 7.74 2.45 1.72
C TYR A 19 8.54 2.31 3.02
N VAL A 20 9.86 2.12 2.93
CA VAL A 20 10.75 2.00 4.11
C VAL A 20 10.67 3.25 5.00
N LEU A 21 10.43 4.44 4.42
CA LEU A 21 10.28 5.68 5.18
C LEU A 21 9.02 5.71 6.05
N PHE A 22 8.04 4.83 5.75
CA PHE A 22 6.79 4.72 6.48
C PHE A 22 6.81 3.63 7.54
N GLU A 23 7.91 2.89 7.74
CA GLU A 23 8.04 1.85 8.76
C GLU A 23 7.47 2.26 10.15
N PRO A 24 7.72 3.48 10.67
CA PRO A 24 7.19 3.90 11.98
C PRO A 24 5.66 4.06 12.03
N LEU A 25 4.99 4.16 10.89
CA LEU A 25 3.53 4.31 10.79
C LEU A 25 2.81 2.97 10.93
N GLY A 26 3.53 1.85 10.90
CA GLY A 26 2.95 0.50 10.92
C GLY A 26 2.41 0.06 9.56
N PHE A 27 2.12 -1.24 9.44
CA PHE A 27 1.79 -1.89 8.18
C PHE A 27 0.53 -1.32 7.49
N VAL A 28 -0.54 -1.10 8.25
CA VAL A 28 -1.84 -0.69 7.71
C VAL A 28 -1.76 0.69 7.07
N ILE A 29 -1.22 1.68 7.80
CA ILE A 29 -1.13 3.07 7.33
C ILE A 29 -0.14 3.18 6.18
N SER A 30 1.03 2.54 6.29
CA SER A 30 2.05 2.54 5.24
C SER A 30 1.52 1.95 3.93
N SER A 31 0.83 0.81 4.03
CA SER A 31 0.24 0.14 2.87
C SER A 31 -0.90 0.98 2.26
N ALA A 32 -1.75 1.57 3.09
CA ALA A 32 -2.81 2.46 2.62
C ALA A 32 -2.24 3.66 1.84
N LEU A 33 -1.15 4.27 2.31
CA LEU A 33 -0.48 5.38 1.63
C LEU A 33 0.08 4.96 0.26
N VAL A 34 0.79 3.83 0.19
CA VAL A 34 1.33 3.33 -1.09
C VAL A 34 0.23 2.96 -2.07
N VAL A 35 -0.80 2.23 -1.62
CA VAL A 35 -1.94 1.85 -2.46
C VAL A 35 -2.66 3.10 -2.96
N THR A 36 -2.85 4.11 -2.10
CA THR A 36 -3.45 5.39 -2.49
C THR A 36 -2.60 6.07 -3.56
N ALA A 37 -1.30 6.24 -3.32
CA ALA A 37 -0.38 6.90 -4.25
C ALA A 37 -0.39 6.23 -5.64
N LEU A 38 -0.32 4.91 -5.70
CA LEU A 38 -0.36 4.17 -6.97
C LEU A 38 -1.73 4.23 -7.63
N THR A 39 -2.82 4.17 -6.86
CA THR A 39 -4.20 4.28 -7.39
C THR A 39 -4.42 5.63 -8.07
N PHE A 40 -3.94 6.71 -7.46
CA PHE A 40 -3.96 8.05 -8.07
C PHE A 40 -3.00 8.16 -9.26
N TYR A 41 -1.77 7.66 -9.16
CA TYR A 41 -0.77 7.72 -10.23
C TYR A 41 -1.20 6.99 -11.50
N TYR A 42 -1.82 5.81 -11.37
CA TYR A 42 -2.36 5.07 -12.50
C TYR A 42 -3.70 5.62 -13.02
N GLY A 43 -4.27 6.61 -12.34
CA GLY A 43 -5.44 7.35 -12.78
C GLY A 43 -6.75 6.60 -12.60
N ASN A 44 -6.87 5.76 -11.56
CA ASN A 44 -8.13 5.10 -11.25
C ASN A 44 -9.21 6.16 -10.94
N ARG A 45 -10.28 6.18 -11.74
CA ARG A 45 -11.38 7.14 -11.59
C ARG A 45 -12.50 6.65 -10.67
N ASN A 46 -12.52 5.34 -10.37
CA ASN A 46 -13.55 4.77 -9.52
C ASN A 46 -13.17 4.93 -8.04
N ILE A 47 -13.69 6.00 -7.43
CA ILE A 47 -13.40 6.38 -6.04
C ILE A 47 -13.91 5.31 -5.05
N ILE A 48 -15.03 4.65 -5.35
CA ILE A 48 -15.60 3.62 -4.47
C ILE A 48 -14.67 2.42 -4.41
N ILE A 49 -14.25 1.92 -5.57
CA ILE A 49 -13.29 0.80 -5.64
C ILE A 49 -11.94 1.22 -5.03
N ALA A 50 -11.48 2.44 -5.28
CA ALA A 50 -10.26 2.97 -4.69
C ALA A 50 -10.30 2.91 -3.16
N LEU A 51 -11.37 3.44 -2.54
CA LEU A 51 -11.53 3.44 -1.08
C LEU A 51 -11.61 2.02 -0.51
N LEU A 52 -12.36 1.12 -1.16
CA LEU A 52 -12.45 -0.28 -0.75
C LEU A 52 -11.08 -0.97 -0.77
N VAL A 53 -10.25 -0.70 -1.77
CA VAL A 53 -8.92 -1.32 -1.88
C VAL A 53 -7.94 -0.68 -0.90
N VAL A 54 -7.92 0.65 -0.78
CA VAL A 54 -7.03 1.40 0.12
C VAL A 54 -7.24 1.02 1.58
N ILE A 55 -8.48 0.76 1.99
CA ILE A 55 -8.82 0.42 3.37
C ILE A 55 -8.91 -1.09 3.55
N GLY A 56 -9.67 -1.75 2.69
CA GLY A 56 -10.02 -3.16 2.84
C GLY A 56 -8.83 -4.09 2.65
N ALA A 57 -7.97 -3.86 1.65
CA ALA A 57 -6.85 -4.76 1.40
C ALA A 57 -5.81 -4.74 2.54
N PRO A 58 -5.30 -3.58 3.02
CA PRO A 58 -4.38 -3.55 4.14
C PRO A 58 -4.97 -4.14 5.43
N LEU A 59 -6.22 -3.82 5.75
CA LEU A 59 -6.88 -4.36 6.95
C LEU A 59 -7.10 -5.87 6.87
N ALA A 60 -7.58 -6.38 5.73
CA ALA A 60 -7.80 -7.80 5.53
C ALA A 60 -6.49 -8.59 5.65
N ILE A 61 -5.41 -8.09 5.02
CA ILE A 61 -4.10 -8.72 5.11
C ILE A 61 -3.57 -8.65 6.55
N PHE A 62 -3.66 -7.50 7.20
CA PHE A 62 -3.21 -7.35 8.59
C PHE A 62 -3.94 -8.31 9.53
N PHE A 63 -5.26 -8.39 9.43
CA PHE A 63 -6.08 -9.27 10.26
C PHE A 63 -5.78 -10.74 9.97
N LEU A 64 -5.69 -11.13 8.70
CA LEU A 64 -5.37 -12.50 8.28
C LEU A 64 -4.01 -12.94 8.87
N PHE A 65 -2.99 -12.10 8.72
CA PHE A 65 -1.65 -12.43 9.19
C PHE A 65 -1.57 -12.46 10.72
N THR A 66 -2.17 -11.47 11.39
CA THR A 66 -2.08 -11.37 12.85
C THR A 66 -2.96 -12.41 13.55
N HIS A 67 -4.19 -12.65 13.07
CA HIS A 67 -5.16 -13.50 13.77
C HIS A 67 -5.20 -14.94 13.24
N ALA A 68 -5.06 -15.16 11.94
CA ALA A 68 -5.12 -16.52 11.40
C ALA A 68 -3.74 -17.18 11.36
N LEU A 69 -2.70 -16.40 11.04
CA LEU A 69 -1.34 -16.92 10.88
C LEU A 69 -0.42 -16.64 12.07
N HIS A 70 -0.87 -15.84 13.05
CA HIS A 70 -0.09 -15.41 14.21
C HIS A 70 1.28 -14.81 13.86
N VAL A 71 1.38 -14.15 12.70
CA VAL A 71 2.58 -13.43 12.24
C VAL A 71 2.49 -11.98 12.68
N SER A 72 3.49 -11.52 13.44
CA SER A 72 3.57 -10.13 13.87
C SER A 72 3.99 -9.23 12.71
N LEU A 73 3.07 -8.39 12.25
CA LEU A 73 3.36 -7.31 11.32
C LEU A 73 3.75 -6.04 12.08
N PRO A 74 4.47 -5.09 11.46
CA PRO A 74 4.78 -3.78 12.06
C PRO A 74 3.51 -3.10 12.55
N GLN A 75 3.42 -2.88 13.85
CA GLN A 75 2.32 -2.22 14.52
C GLN A 75 2.61 -0.72 14.56
N ALA A 76 1.59 0.11 14.36
CA ALA A 76 1.75 1.53 14.61
C ALA A 76 1.92 1.73 16.13
N PRO A 77 2.75 2.67 16.61
CA PRO A 77 2.97 2.88 18.05
C PRO A 77 1.72 3.30 18.85
N TRP A 78 0.60 3.56 18.17
CA TRP A 78 -0.69 3.97 18.73
C TRP A 78 -1.72 2.83 18.76
N PHE A 79 -1.33 1.60 18.43
CA PHE A 79 -2.20 0.42 18.33
C PHE A 79 -1.45 -0.84 18.78
#